data_AF-A0A960JTJ5-F1
#
_entry.id   AF-A0A960JTJ5-F1
#
_cell.length_a   1.000
_cell.length_b   1.000
_cell.length_c   1.000
_cell.angle_alpha   90.00
_cell.angle_beta   90.00
_cell.angle_gamma   90.00
#
_symmetry.space_group_name_H-M   'P 1'
#
loop_
_entity.id
_entity.type
_entity.pdbx_description
1 polymer ?
#
loop_
_entity_poly.entity_id
_entity_poly.type
_entity_poly.pdbx_seq_one_letter_code
_entity_poly.pdbx_strand_id
1 'polypeptide(L)'
;MVLATVLALGSAGLHTTWNLLLKSAPREARDLTSWGLFVCGAVLVLPVIIAIGGPGAAAVPWLVASGLVHIVYVTGLVGAYRHGDFSLAYPLARGGGALMAAVGGAVFLNDNLEIAAWIALCVVAGGLISLTTKGATALTVRDALMTACAIGAYTVIDAHGARIATSGLAYGLSSTVSAAGGISMAFLVRGRGPALVKAFPLQWRRWVVAGVCTAVAYAMVLVAVRHSPVGYVAMLRESSVVFGAAIGWLVLKEPFGAKRLVSSAVILSGLVALVAVTI
;
A
#
# COMPACT_ATOMS: atom_id res chain seq x y z
N MET A 1 5.92 -8.86 19.34
CA MET A 1 5.88 -8.88 17.85
C MET A 1 4.64 -9.58 17.29
N VAL A 2 4.11 -10.63 17.92
CA VAL A 2 2.92 -11.39 17.45
C VAL A 2 1.74 -10.53 16.97
N LEU A 3 1.33 -9.52 17.75
CA LEU A 3 0.24 -8.61 17.34
C LEU A 3 0.54 -7.91 16.01
N ALA A 4 1.75 -7.35 15.86
CA ALA A 4 2.17 -6.70 14.63
C ALA A 4 2.20 -7.69 13.46
N THR A 5 2.60 -8.94 13.70
CA THR A 5 2.60 -10.01 12.70
C THR A 5 1.19 -10.33 12.20
N VAL A 6 0.24 -10.56 13.11
CA VAL A 6 -1.16 -10.86 12.77
C VAL A 6 -1.79 -9.70 12.01
N LEU A 7 -1.56 -8.46 12.46
CA LEU A 7 -2.07 -7.26 11.80
C LEU A 7 -1.45 -7.06 10.41
N ALA A 8 -0.14 -7.28 10.25
CA ALA A 8 0.53 -7.12 8.96
C ALA A 8 0.09 -8.18 7.94
N LEU A 9 -0.06 -9.43 8.36
CA LEU A 9 -0.55 -10.52 7.51
C LEU A 9 -2.04 -10.35 7.15
N GLY A 10 -2.87 -9.98 8.12
CA GLY A 10 -4.29 -9.67 7.85
C GLY A 10 -4.46 -8.48 6.90
N SER A 11 -3.61 -7.44 7.05
CA SER A 11 -3.54 -6.31 6.13
C SER A 11 -3.18 -6.74 4.72
N ALA A 12 -2.27 -7.72 4.55
CA ALA A 12 -1.80 -8.14 3.23
C ALA A 12 -2.94 -8.63 2.32
N GLY A 13 -3.89 -9.42 2.84
CA GLY A 13 -5.05 -9.90 2.07
C GLY A 13 -6.01 -8.80 1.64
N LEU A 14 -6.35 -7.89 2.56
CA LEU A 14 -7.15 -6.70 2.26
C LEU A 14 -6.43 -5.79 1.25
N HIS A 15 -5.11 -5.68 1.37
CA HIS A 15 -4.28 -4.88 0.49
C HIS A 15 -4.31 -5.40 -0.96
N THR A 16 -4.18 -6.71 -1.14
CA THR A 16 -4.29 -7.32 -2.47
C THR A 16 -5.70 -7.15 -3.04
N THR A 17 -6.74 -7.23 -2.20
CA THR A 17 -8.15 -7.11 -2.62
C THR A 17 -8.45 -5.74 -3.22
N TRP A 18 -8.09 -4.64 -2.55
CA TRP A 18 -8.37 -3.30 -3.10
C TRP A 18 -7.53 -3.01 -4.36
N ASN A 19 -6.29 -3.52 -4.43
CA ASN A 19 -5.43 -3.38 -5.60
C ASN A 19 -5.99 -4.12 -6.82
N LEU A 20 -6.51 -5.34 -6.61
CA LEU A 20 -7.23 -6.09 -7.64
C LEU A 20 -8.44 -5.28 -8.14
N LEU A 21 -9.26 -4.77 -7.23
CA LEU A 21 -10.45 -3.99 -7.60
C LEU A 21 -10.10 -2.76 -8.43
N LEU A 22 -9.01 -2.07 -8.08
CA LEU A 22 -8.48 -0.95 -8.87
C LEU A 22 -7.99 -1.40 -10.25
N LYS A 23 -7.22 -2.48 -10.33
CA LYS A 23 -6.69 -3.01 -11.60
C LYS A 23 -7.79 -3.51 -12.54
N SER A 24 -8.79 -4.20 -12.01
CA SER A 24 -9.95 -4.73 -12.73
C SER A 24 -10.94 -3.65 -13.19
N ALA A 25 -10.72 -2.38 -12.83
CA ALA A 25 -11.50 -1.29 -13.39
C ALA A 25 -11.17 -1.05 -14.88
N PRO A 26 -12.17 -0.63 -15.69
CA PRO A 26 -11.94 -0.19 -17.06
C PRO A 26 -10.78 0.80 -17.13
N ARG A 27 -9.94 0.72 -18.17
CA ARG A 27 -8.70 1.49 -18.25
C ARG A 27 -8.95 3.00 -18.12
N GLU A 28 -10.00 3.51 -18.76
CA GLU A 28 -10.43 4.91 -18.68
C GLU A 28 -10.97 5.32 -17.31
N ALA A 29 -11.47 4.36 -16.51
CA ALA A 29 -12.10 4.62 -15.22
C ALA A 29 -11.17 4.40 -14.02
N ARG A 30 -9.91 3.96 -14.21
CA ARG A 30 -8.99 3.67 -13.09
C ARG A 30 -8.63 4.90 -12.26
N ASP A 31 -8.41 6.04 -12.91
CA ASP A 31 -8.17 7.31 -12.19
C ASP A 31 -9.35 7.60 -11.26
N LEU A 32 -10.56 7.42 -11.77
CA LEU A 32 -11.77 7.69 -11.02
C LEU A 32 -12.05 6.64 -9.95
N THR A 33 -11.67 5.39 -10.19
CA THR A 33 -11.73 4.31 -9.21
C THR A 33 -10.78 4.55 -8.05
N SER A 34 -9.56 5.03 -8.31
CA SER A 34 -8.62 5.37 -7.24
C SER A 34 -9.11 6.56 -6.43
N TRP A 35 -9.68 7.59 -7.05
CA TRP A 35 -10.33 8.67 -6.31
C TRP A 35 -11.51 8.15 -5.46
N GLY A 36 -12.43 7.41 -6.08
CA GLY A 36 -13.66 6.94 -5.47
C GLY A 36 -13.43 6.02 -4.27
N LEU A 37 -12.45 5.11 -4.33
CA LEU A 37 -12.14 4.22 -3.21
C LEU A 37 -11.63 5.00 -1.98
N PHE A 38 -10.78 6.02 -2.17
CA PHE A 38 -10.27 6.79 -1.04
C PHE A 38 -11.37 7.66 -0.43
N VAL A 39 -12.22 8.28 -1.25
CA VAL A 39 -13.34 9.10 -0.76
C VAL A 39 -14.40 8.25 -0.06
N CYS A 40 -14.82 7.13 -0.64
CA CYS A 40 -15.74 6.22 0.03
C CYS A 40 -15.16 5.69 1.33
N GLY A 41 -13.88 5.30 1.33
CA GLY A 41 -13.16 4.90 2.54
C GLY A 41 -13.20 6.00 3.62
N ALA A 42 -12.84 7.24 3.25
CA ALA A 42 -12.83 8.39 4.15
C ALA A 42 -14.21 8.68 4.76
N VAL A 43 -15.28 8.68 3.94
CA VAL A 43 -16.64 8.90 4.40
C VAL A 43 -17.08 7.81 5.38
N LEU A 44 -16.76 6.54 5.09
CA LEU A 44 -17.15 5.41 5.92
C LEU A 44 -16.42 5.35 7.27
N VAL A 45 -15.17 5.81 7.34
CA VAL A 45 -14.41 5.81 8.60
C VAL A 45 -14.66 7.05 9.46
N LEU A 46 -15.26 8.12 8.91
CA LEU A 46 -15.47 9.36 9.63
C LEU A 46 -16.31 9.20 10.91
N PRO A 47 -17.43 8.45 10.94
CA PRO A 47 -18.18 8.22 12.18
C PRO A 47 -17.35 7.49 13.22
N VAL A 48 -16.47 6.56 12.79
CA VAL A 48 -15.58 5.82 13.69
C VAL A 48 -14.55 6.76 14.31
N ILE A 49 -13.94 7.64 13.52
CA ILE A 49 -12.98 8.65 14.03
C ILE A 49 -13.65 9.58 15.05
N ILE A 50 -14.87 10.02 14.78
CA ILE A 50 -15.65 10.87 15.71
C ILE A 50 -15.91 10.12 17.02
N ALA A 51 -16.26 8.84 16.95
CA ALA A 51 -16.57 8.03 18.13
C ALA A 51 -15.34 7.69 18.99
N ILE A 52 -14.19 7.37 18.37
CA ILE A 52 -12.97 6.96 19.10
C ILE A 52 -12.05 8.13 19.47
N GLY A 53 -12.32 9.32 18.95
CA GLY A 53 -11.44 10.48 19.04
C GLY A 53 -10.36 10.50 17.96
N GLY A 54 -10.03 11.71 17.50
CA GLY A 54 -8.98 11.92 16.49
C GLY A 54 -7.57 11.58 16.99
N PRO A 55 -6.57 11.58 16.09
CA PRO A 55 -5.20 11.15 16.38
C PRO A 55 -4.37 12.12 17.25
N GLY A 56 -4.96 13.24 17.68
CA GLY A 56 -4.29 14.32 18.40
C GLY A 56 -3.62 15.34 17.48
N ALA A 57 -3.52 16.59 17.96
CA ALA A 57 -3.05 17.72 17.15
C ALA A 57 -1.59 17.56 16.65
N ALA A 58 -0.72 16.95 17.47
CA ALA A 58 0.68 16.72 17.12
C ALA A 58 0.86 15.81 15.89
N ALA A 59 -0.10 14.93 15.62
CA ALA A 59 -0.05 14.00 14.49
C ALA A 59 -0.60 14.59 13.18
N VAL A 60 -1.33 15.72 13.25
CA VAL A 60 -1.98 16.34 12.08
C VAL A 60 -1.00 16.78 10.98
N PRO A 61 0.15 17.40 11.27
CA PRO A 61 1.11 17.76 10.23
C PRO A 61 1.59 16.56 9.40
N TRP A 62 1.77 15.41 10.05
CA TRP A 62 2.19 14.15 9.42
C TRP A 62 1.09 13.57 8.53
N LEU A 63 -0.18 13.67 8.95
CA LEU A 63 -1.32 13.32 8.10
C LEU A 63 -1.34 14.16 6.83
N VAL A 64 -1.17 15.48 6.95
CA VAL A 64 -1.17 16.39 5.79
C VAL A 64 -0.01 16.05 4.86
N ALA A 65 1.20 15.89 5.39
CA ALA A 65 2.38 15.49 4.62
C ALA A 65 2.15 14.17 3.87
N SER A 66 1.61 13.15 4.56
CA SER A 66 1.28 11.86 3.95
C SER A 66 0.21 11.99 2.85
N GLY A 67 -0.84 12.79 3.09
CA GLY A 67 -1.90 13.05 2.11
C GLY A 67 -1.38 13.69 0.83
N LEU A 68 -0.38 14.56 0.92
CA LEU A 68 0.30 15.14 -0.25
C LEU A 68 1.14 14.11 -1.00
N VAL A 69 1.90 13.27 -0.29
CA VAL A 69 2.67 12.18 -0.91
C VAL A 69 1.73 11.17 -1.60
N HIS A 70 0.52 10.96 -1.06
CA HIS A 70 -0.48 10.08 -1.67
C HIS A 70 -0.93 10.53 -3.08
N ILE A 71 -0.78 11.81 -3.43
CA ILE A 71 -1.05 12.30 -4.80
C ILE A 71 -0.06 11.68 -5.79
N VAL A 72 1.23 11.65 -5.43
CA VAL A 72 2.30 11.03 -6.24
C VAL A 72 2.09 9.52 -6.30
N TYR A 73 1.80 8.91 -5.15
CA TYR A 73 1.51 7.48 -5.04
C TYR A 73 0.39 7.04 -5.99
N VAL A 74 -0.79 7.68 -5.92
CA VAL A 74 -1.94 7.28 -6.74
C VAL A 74 -1.68 7.54 -8.22
N THR A 75 -0.98 8.64 -8.56
CA THR A 75 -0.60 8.92 -9.95
C THR A 75 0.29 7.81 -10.52
N GLY A 76 1.29 7.38 -9.76
CA GLY A 76 2.20 6.31 -10.17
C GLY A 76 1.52 4.96 -10.24
N LEU A 77 0.72 4.62 -9.22
CA LEU A 77 0.05 3.34 -9.15
C LEU A 77 -0.91 3.14 -10.32
N VAL A 78 -1.74 4.15 -10.61
CA VAL A 78 -2.66 4.07 -11.73
C VAL A 78 -1.93 4.03 -13.07
N GLY A 79 -0.85 4.80 -13.23
CA GLY A 79 0.03 4.75 -14.40
C GLY A 79 0.61 3.35 -14.63
N ALA A 80 1.18 2.75 -13.59
CA ALA A 80 1.77 1.41 -13.64
C ALA A 80 0.72 0.36 -14.02
N TYR A 81 -0.48 0.44 -13.45
CA TYR A 81 -1.58 -0.48 -13.80
C TYR A 81 -2.17 -0.24 -15.19
N ARG A 82 -2.09 0.98 -15.72
CA ARG A 82 -2.50 1.30 -17.10
C ARG A 82 -1.58 0.66 -18.13
N HIS A 83 -0.28 0.70 -17.90
CA HIS A 83 0.72 0.31 -18.91
C HIS A 83 1.35 -1.07 -18.69
N GLY A 84 1.26 -1.64 -17.48
CA GLY A 84 1.86 -2.93 -17.14
C GLY A 84 0.89 -3.95 -16.56
N ASP A 85 1.26 -5.23 -16.66
CA ASP A 85 0.54 -6.34 -16.03
C ASP A 85 0.56 -6.21 -14.51
N PHE A 86 -0.49 -6.73 -13.86
CA PHE A 86 -0.62 -6.62 -12.41
C PHE A 86 0.51 -7.34 -11.69
N SER A 87 0.79 -8.57 -12.13
CA SER A 87 1.89 -9.42 -11.64
C SER A 87 3.30 -8.84 -11.84
N LEU A 88 3.47 -7.73 -12.57
CA LEU A 88 4.74 -7.05 -12.75
C LEU A 88 4.79 -5.71 -12.03
N ALA A 89 3.80 -4.85 -12.27
CA ALA A 89 3.75 -3.51 -11.67
C ALA A 89 3.63 -3.58 -10.15
N TYR A 90 2.83 -4.53 -9.64
CA TYR A 90 2.55 -4.64 -8.21
C TYR A 90 3.78 -5.08 -7.39
N PRO A 91 4.52 -6.16 -7.74
CA PRO A 91 5.76 -6.53 -7.04
C PRO A 91 6.83 -5.43 -7.06
N LEU A 92 7.00 -4.74 -8.19
CA LEU A 92 8.02 -3.70 -8.32
C LEU A 92 7.72 -2.48 -7.43
N ALA A 93 6.46 -2.02 -7.44
CA ALA A 93 6.02 -0.93 -6.58
C ALA A 93 6.09 -1.29 -5.08
N ARG A 94 5.59 -2.48 -4.71
CA ARG A 94 5.52 -2.91 -3.30
C ARG A 94 6.89 -3.26 -2.74
N GLY A 95 7.68 -4.06 -3.46
CA GLY A 95 9.02 -4.48 -3.02
C GLY A 95 9.99 -3.32 -2.89
N GLY A 96 10.02 -2.41 -3.87
CA GLY A 96 10.81 -1.19 -3.78
C GLY A 96 10.33 -0.31 -2.62
N GLY A 97 9.02 -0.17 -2.45
CA GLY A 97 8.44 0.60 -1.35
C GLY A 97 8.77 0.05 0.03
N ALA A 98 8.75 -1.27 0.21
CA ALA A 98 9.12 -1.93 1.46
C ALA A 98 10.59 -1.73 1.81
N LEU A 99 11.48 -1.83 0.83
CA LEU A 99 12.91 -1.56 1.02
C LEU A 99 13.14 -0.09 1.44
N MET A 100 12.52 0.85 0.72
CA MET A 100 12.61 2.28 1.04
C MET A 100 12.04 2.60 2.42
N ALA A 101 10.93 1.95 2.81
CA ALA A 101 10.32 2.11 4.13
C ALA A 101 11.22 1.56 5.24
N ALA A 102 11.88 0.42 5.04
CA ALA A 102 12.81 -0.14 6.02
C ALA A 102 14.04 0.75 6.22
N VAL A 103 14.66 1.19 5.11
CA VAL A 103 15.80 2.13 5.15
C VAL A 103 15.39 3.43 5.83
N GLY A 104 14.24 4.00 5.46
CA GLY A 104 13.75 5.22 6.08
C GLY A 104 13.38 5.04 7.56
N GLY A 105 12.86 3.88 7.96
CA GLY A 105 12.63 3.56 9.37
C GLY A 105 13.93 3.55 10.18
N ALA A 106 14.97 2.91 9.66
CA ALA A 106 16.27 2.86 10.32
C ALA A 106 16.94 4.24 10.41
N VAL A 107 16.93 5.01 9.32
CA VAL A 107 17.60 6.32 9.23
C VAL A 107 16.85 7.42 9.97
N PHE A 108 15.53 7.50 9.83
CA PHE A 108 14.74 8.63 10.34
C PHE A 108 14.00 8.34 11.65
N LEU A 109 13.71 7.07 11.95
CA LEU A 109 12.89 6.69 13.11
C LEU A 109 13.67 5.90 14.17
N ASN A 110 14.98 5.71 13.97
CA ASN A 110 15.86 4.91 14.84
C ASN A 110 15.36 3.47 15.02
N ASP A 111 14.74 2.90 13.98
CA ASP A 111 14.34 1.50 14.00
C ASP A 111 15.57 0.58 13.91
N ASN A 112 15.72 -0.30 14.90
CA ASN A 112 16.76 -1.31 14.91
C ASN A 112 16.23 -2.60 14.26
N LEU A 113 16.92 -3.04 13.21
CA LEU A 113 16.70 -4.33 12.55
C LEU A 113 17.98 -5.14 12.64
N GLU A 114 17.85 -6.42 13.01
CA GLU A 114 18.98 -7.34 12.98
C GLU A 114 19.50 -7.54 11.56
N ILE A 115 20.78 -7.90 11.44
CA ILE A 115 21.43 -8.18 10.13
C ILE A 115 20.66 -9.25 9.35
N ALA A 116 20.15 -10.27 10.04
CA ALA A 116 19.33 -11.32 9.43
C ALA A 116 18.05 -10.76 8.79
N ALA A 117 17.40 -9.78 9.43
CA ALA A 117 16.22 -9.11 8.89
C ALA A 117 16.57 -8.28 7.63
N TRP A 118 17.73 -7.63 7.60
CA TRP A 118 18.22 -6.95 6.40
C TRP A 118 18.48 -7.91 5.24
N ILE A 119 19.12 -9.05 5.52
CA ILE A 119 19.36 -10.10 4.51
C ILE A 119 18.03 -10.61 3.97
N ALA A 120 17.08 -10.94 4.84
CA ALA A 120 15.74 -11.38 4.43
C ALA A 120 15.03 -10.33 3.56
N LEU A 121 15.14 -9.04 3.91
CA LEU A 121 14.57 -7.95 3.13
C LEU A 121 15.17 -7.86 1.74
N CYS A 122 16.50 -7.95 1.63
CA CYS A 122 17.22 -7.92 0.36
C CYS A 122 16.87 -9.13 -0.51
N VAL A 123 16.72 -10.31 0.08
CA VAL A 123 16.27 -11.53 -0.62
C VAL A 123 14.85 -11.36 -1.15
N VAL A 124 13.92 -10.88 -0.33
CA VAL A 124 12.53 -10.62 -0.74
C VAL A 124 12.49 -9.56 -1.84
N ALA A 125 13.17 -8.43 -1.67
CA ALA A 125 13.24 -7.37 -2.68
C ALA A 125 13.86 -7.86 -4.00
N GLY A 126 14.96 -8.62 -3.93
CA GLY A 126 15.59 -9.25 -5.10
C GLY A 126 14.66 -10.26 -5.80
N GLY A 127 13.93 -11.07 -5.02
CA GLY A 127 12.89 -11.97 -5.52
C GLY A 127 11.79 -11.21 -6.28
N LEU A 128 11.33 -10.09 -5.72
CA LEU A 128 10.33 -9.20 -6.33
C LEU A 128 10.84 -8.52 -7.61
N ILE A 129 12.10 -8.06 -7.62
CA ILE A 129 12.72 -7.49 -8.82
C ILE A 129 12.90 -8.57 -9.88
N SER A 130 13.30 -9.79 -9.52
CA SER A 130 13.44 -10.88 -10.47
C SER A 130 12.11 -11.27 -11.13
N LEU A 131 10.96 -11.01 -10.50
CA LEU A 131 9.65 -11.19 -11.14
C LEU A 131 9.41 -10.23 -12.31
N THR A 132 10.18 -9.15 -12.43
CA THR A 132 10.11 -8.30 -13.63
C THR A 132 10.57 -9.11 -14.84
N THR A 133 9.63 -9.36 -15.76
CA THR A 133 9.85 -10.14 -16.98
C THR A 133 10.19 -9.23 -18.16
N LYS A 134 10.67 -9.84 -19.27
CA LYS A 134 10.60 -9.23 -20.60
C LYS A 134 9.14 -8.80 -20.84
N GLY A 135 8.91 -7.53 -21.18
CA GLY A 135 7.58 -6.95 -21.41
C GLY A 135 7.27 -5.68 -20.60
N ALA A 136 8.07 -5.35 -19.58
CA ALA A 136 7.94 -4.06 -18.90
C ALA A 136 8.37 -2.91 -19.82
N THR A 137 7.44 -2.00 -20.12
CA THR A 137 7.79 -0.75 -20.80
C THR A 137 8.51 0.19 -19.83
N ALA A 138 9.32 1.12 -20.35
CA ALA A 138 9.96 2.15 -19.54
C ALA A 138 8.94 2.97 -18.72
N LEU A 139 7.73 3.18 -19.27
CA LEU A 139 6.63 3.85 -18.58
C LEU A 139 6.15 3.05 -17.36
N THR A 140 5.94 1.74 -17.51
CA THR A 140 5.54 0.86 -16.40
C THR A 140 6.59 0.87 -15.28
N VAL A 141 7.88 0.78 -15.63
CA VAL A 141 8.97 0.80 -14.65
C VAL A 141 9.04 2.15 -13.94
N ARG A 142 8.99 3.26 -14.69
CA ARG A 142 8.96 4.61 -14.12
C ARG A 142 7.83 4.78 -13.12
N ASP A 143 6.61 4.41 -13.52
CA ASP A 143 5.41 4.58 -12.71
C ASP A 143 5.45 3.69 -11.45
N ALA A 144 5.96 2.46 -11.57
CA ALA A 144 6.15 1.55 -10.44
C ALA A 144 7.23 2.05 -9.47
N LEU A 145 8.35 2.59 -9.96
CA LEU A 145 9.40 3.19 -9.12
C LEU A 145 8.92 4.47 -8.43
N MET A 146 8.17 5.33 -9.13
CA MET A 146 7.53 6.49 -8.51
C MET A 146 6.58 6.06 -7.39
N THR A 147 5.83 4.98 -7.60
CA THR A 147 4.97 4.38 -6.58
C THR A 147 5.79 3.84 -5.40
N ALA A 148 6.90 3.13 -5.66
CA ALA A 148 7.79 2.61 -4.62
C ALA A 148 8.38 3.73 -3.75
N CYS A 149 8.89 4.80 -4.35
CA CYS A 149 9.42 5.96 -3.63
C CYS A 149 8.33 6.62 -2.77
N ALA A 150 7.13 6.81 -3.34
CA ALA A 150 6.01 7.36 -2.59
C ALA A 150 5.60 6.46 -1.42
N ILE A 151 5.57 5.13 -1.61
CA ILE A 151 5.33 4.14 -0.55
C ILE A 151 6.34 4.29 0.58
N GLY A 152 7.63 4.32 0.26
CA GLY A 152 8.68 4.52 1.27
C GLY A 152 8.49 5.81 2.06
N ALA A 153 8.28 6.93 1.34
CA ALA A 153 8.13 8.25 1.93
C ALA A 153 6.91 8.35 2.85
N TYR A 154 5.71 8.01 2.35
CA TYR A 154 4.51 8.11 3.18
C TYR A 154 4.55 7.11 4.34
N THR A 155 5.17 5.92 4.17
CA THR A 155 5.24 4.93 5.24
C THR A 155 6.09 5.43 6.42
N VAL A 156 7.19 6.13 6.16
CA VAL A 156 8.04 6.71 7.22
C VAL A 156 7.34 7.87 7.90
N ILE A 157 6.74 8.78 7.12
CA ILE A 157 5.93 9.91 7.63
C ILE A 157 4.82 9.38 8.54
N ASP A 158 4.09 8.37 8.06
CA ASP A 158 2.96 7.81 8.77
C ASP A 158 3.37 6.96 9.97
N ALA A 159 4.50 6.26 9.91
CA ALA A 159 5.00 5.54 11.07
C ALA A 159 5.39 6.51 12.20
N HIS A 160 6.03 7.64 11.87
CA HIS A 160 6.30 8.69 12.85
C HIS A 160 4.99 9.25 13.43
N GLY A 161 4.07 9.70 12.56
CA GLY A 161 2.78 10.24 12.97
C GLY A 161 1.97 9.25 13.82
N ALA A 162 1.96 7.97 13.44
CA ALA A 162 1.30 6.91 14.18
C ALA A 162 1.93 6.66 15.55
N ARG A 163 3.25 6.80 15.73
CA ARG A 163 3.93 6.61 17.03
C ARG A 163 3.62 7.72 18.02
N ILE A 164 3.48 8.96 17.55
CA ILE A 164 3.18 10.12 18.40
C ILE A 164 1.67 10.38 18.57
N ALA A 165 0.82 9.76 17.75
CA ALA A 165 -0.63 9.91 17.84
C ALA A 165 -1.19 9.35 19.16
N THR A 166 -2.38 9.81 19.53
CA THR A 166 -3.15 9.27 20.67
C THR A 166 -3.48 7.78 20.49
N SER A 167 -3.74 7.36 19.25
CA SER A 167 -4.05 5.98 18.89
C SER A 167 -3.58 5.67 17.47
N GLY A 168 -2.96 4.50 17.28
CA GLY A 168 -2.56 4.02 15.94
C GLY A 168 -3.76 3.77 15.03
N LEU A 169 -4.89 3.32 15.59
CA LEU A 169 -6.15 3.15 14.86
C LEU A 169 -6.68 4.52 14.41
N ALA A 170 -6.74 5.50 15.30
CA ALA A 170 -7.20 6.85 14.97
C ALA A 170 -6.33 7.49 13.87
N TYR A 171 -5.00 7.32 13.96
CA TYR A 171 -4.08 7.82 12.93
C TYR A 171 -4.31 7.13 11.58
N GLY A 172 -4.47 5.80 11.55
CA GLY A 172 -4.68 5.07 10.31
C GLY A 172 -6.03 5.28 9.64
N LEU A 173 -7.10 5.49 10.41
CA LEU A 173 -8.38 5.90 9.82
C LEU A 173 -8.28 7.34 9.30
N SER A 174 -7.63 8.23 10.05
CA SER A 174 -7.45 9.64 9.65
C SER A 174 -6.54 9.82 8.44
N SER A 175 -5.54 8.95 8.24
CA SER A 175 -4.68 8.99 7.06
C SER A 175 -5.45 8.67 5.77
N THR A 176 -6.50 7.85 5.85
CA THR A 176 -7.42 7.63 4.73
C THR A 176 -8.18 8.91 4.38
N VAL A 177 -8.64 9.67 5.38
CA VAL A 177 -9.29 10.96 5.18
C VAL A 177 -8.32 11.98 4.56
N SER A 178 -7.09 12.02 5.05
CA SER A 178 -6.04 12.91 4.51
C SER A 178 -5.71 12.57 3.05
N ALA A 179 -5.51 11.29 2.73
CA ALA A 179 -5.28 10.83 1.37
C ALA A 179 -6.46 11.19 0.45
N ALA A 180 -7.70 10.96 0.89
CA ALA A 180 -8.90 11.36 0.15
C ALA A 180 -8.93 12.87 -0.13
N GLY A 181 -8.58 13.69 0.86
CA GLY A 181 -8.46 15.15 0.70
C GLY A 181 -7.41 15.55 -0.33
N GLY A 182 -6.19 15.03 -0.22
CA GLY A 182 -5.09 15.33 -1.14
C GLY A 182 -5.40 14.90 -2.58
N ILE A 183 -5.93 13.69 -2.77
CA ILE A 183 -6.31 13.17 -4.09
C ILE A 183 -7.48 13.98 -4.66
N SER A 184 -8.48 14.34 -3.85
CA SER A 184 -9.61 15.18 -4.30
C SER A 184 -9.15 16.56 -4.76
N MET A 185 -8.25 17.20 -4.01
CA MET A 185 -7.64 18.47 -4.39
C MET A 185 -6.92 18.35 -5.75
N ALA A 186 -6.12 17.31 -5.95
CA ALA A 186 -5.44 17.07 -7.23
C ALA A 186 -6.42 16.87 -8.40
N PHE A 187 -7.56 16.21 -8.17
CA PHE A 187 -8.61 16.02 -9.19
C PHE A 187 -9.31 17.34 -9.55
N LEU A 188 -9.60 18.18 -8.55
CA LEU A 188 -10.22 19.49 -8.77
C LEU A 188 -9.29 20.40 -9.56
N VAL A 189 -8.01 20.48 -9.20
CA VAL A 189 -7.00 21.30 -9.92
C VAL A 189 -6.82 20.84 -11.38
N ARG A 190 -6.98 19.54 -11.66
CA ARG A 190 -6.93 18.96 -13.02
C ARG A 190 -8.24 19.12 -13.80
N GLY A 191 -9.24 19.85 -13.29
CA GLY A 191 -10.52 20.08 -13.97
C GLY A 191 -11.42 18.84 -14.07
N ARG A 192 -11.18 17.80 -13.26
CA ARG A 192 -11.90 16.52 -13.36
C ARG A 192 -13.16 16.43 -12.49
N GLY A 193 -13.55 17.52 -11.83
CA GLY A 193 -14.74 17.61 -10.97
C GLY A 193 -16.04 17.06 -11.61
N PRO A 194 -16.40 17.44 -12.85
CA PRO A 194 -17.64 16.96 -13.49
C PRO A 194 -17.68 15.45 -13.77
N ALA A 195 -16.52 14.81 -13.95
CA ALA A 195 -16.43 13.37 -14.13
C ALA A 195 -16.73 12.58 -12.84
N LEU A 196 -16.56 13.22 -11.67
CA LEU A 196 -16.81 12.63 -10.36
C LEU A 196 -18.28 12.32 -10.13
N VAL A 197 -19.17 13.26 -10.49
CA VAL A 197 -20.63 13.16 -10.28
C VAL A 197 -21.25 12.12 -11.23
N LYS A 198 -20.78 12.05 -12.47
CA LYS A 198 -21.37 11.18 -13.50
C LYS A 198 -21.07 9.69 -13.30
N ALA A 199 -19.96 9.33 -12.66
CA ALA A 199 -19.53 7.93 -12.56
C ALA A 199 -19.91 7.22 -11.26
N PHE A 200 -20.32 7.96 -10.23
CA PHE A 200 -20.72 7.39 -8.94
C PHE A 200 -21.72 6.22 -9.06
N PRO A 201 -22.83 6.30 -9.80
CA PRO A 201 -23.82 5.21 -9.84
C PRO A 201 -23.30 3.93 -10.51
N LEU A 202 -22.26 4.01 -11.34
CA LEU A 202 -21.76 2.88 -12.14
C LEU A 202 -20.77 1.99 -11.38
N GLN A 203 -20.07 2.52 -10.37
CA GLN A 203 -18.96 1.81 -9.72
C GLN A 203 -18.97 1.86 -8.19
N TRP A 204 -20.03 2.41 -7.57
CA TRP A 204 -20.09 2.62 -6.12
C TRP A 204 -19.77 1.36 -5.29
N ARG A 205 -20.24 0.17 -5.69
CA ARG A 205 -19.96 -1.09 -4.97
C ARG A 205 -18.46 -1.38 -4.92
N ARG A 206 -17.78 -1.20 -6.05
CA ARG A 206 -16.33 -1.37 -6.15
C ARG A 206 -15.60 -0.34 -5.27
N TRP A 207 -16.05 0.91 -5.28
CA TRP A 207 -15.44 1.99 -4.50
C TRP A 207 -15.61 1.78 -2.99
N VAL A 208 -16.79 1.38 -2.56
CA VAL A 208 -17.07 1.07 -1.14
C VAL A 208 -16.22 -0.09 -0.67
N VAL A 209 -16.23 -1.22 -1.37
CA VAL A 209 -15.45 -2.41 -0.96
C VAL A 209 -13.96 -2.10 -0.97
N ALA A 210 -13.44 -1.49 -2.04
CA ALA A 210 -12.03 -1.12 -2.11
C ALA A 210 -11.67 -0.09 -1.04
N GLY A 211 -12.54 0.89 -0.76
CA GLY A 211 -12.32 1.91 0.25
C GLY A 211 -12.24 1.37 1.67
N VAL A 212 -13.15 0.46 2.03
CA VAL A 212 -13.11 -0.25 3.32
C VAL A 212 -11.83 -1.09 3.42
N CYS A 213 -11.50 -1.87 2.38
CA CYS A 213 -10.27 -2.65 2.36
C CYS A 213 -9.03 -1.78 2.53
N THR A 214 -8.93 -0.64 1.83
CA THR A 214 -7.80 0.30 1.97
C THR A 214 -7.72 0.86 3.38
N ALA A 215 -8.82 1.37 3.92
CA ALA A 215 -8.82 2.02 5.23
C ALA A 215 -8.47 1.05 6.36
N VAL A 216 -9.11 -0.13 6.36
CA VAL A 216 -8.85 -1.17 7.37
C VAL A 216 -7.43 -1.73 7.22
N ALA A 217 -7.00 -2.06 6.00
CA ALA A 217 -5.65 -2.58 5.76
C ALA A 217 -4.59 -1.62 6.28
N TYR A 218 -4.71 -0.32 6.02
CA TYR A 218 -3.70 0.64 6.41
C TYR A 218 -3.77 0.99 7.90
N ALA A 219 -4.97 1.02 8.49
CA ALA A 219 -5.12 1.15 9.93
C ALA A 219 -4.44 0.00 10.70
N MET A 220 -4.58 -1.25 10.24
CA MET A 220 -3.87 -2.40 10.81
C MET A 220 -2.34 -2.22 10.77
N VAL A 221 -1.82 -1.67 9.67
CA VAL A 221 -0.38 -1.39 9.51
C VAL A 221 0.08 -0.31 10.49
N LEU A 222 -0.69 0.77 10.64
CA LEU A 222 -0.31 1.87 11.52
C LEU A 222 -0.45 1.54 13.00
N VAL A 223 -1.31 0.59 13.36
CA VAL A 223 -1.26 -0.04 14.69
C VAL A 223 0.00 -0.90 14.82
N ALA A 224 0.35 -1.73 13.83
CA ALA A 224 1.51 -2.61 13.88
C ALA A 224 2.86 -1.86 14.04
N VAL A 225 3.08 -0.75 13.32
CA VAL A 225 4.34 0.02 13.35
C VAL A 225 4.57 0.79 14.66
N ARG A 226 3.56 0.86 15.54
CA ARG A 226 3.74 1.34 16.92
C ARG A 226 4.37 0.28 17.82
N HIS A 227 4.23 -1.00 17.47
CA HIS A 227 4.68 -2.13 18.26
C HIS A 227 5.89 -2.86 17.67
N SER A 228 6.31 -2.50 16.46
CA SER A 228 7.42 -3.14 15.77
C SER A 228 8.07 -2.20 14.75
N PRO A 229 9.35 -2.43 14.40
CA PRO A 229 10.05 -1.68 13.37
C PRO A 229 9.28 -1.63 12.05
N VAL A 230 9.37 -0.51 11.34
CA VAL A 230 8.72 -0.29 10.04
C VAL A 230 9.17 -1.33 9.03
N GLY A 231 10.46 -1.64 8.96
CA GLY A 231 10.98 -2.63 8.02
C GLY A 231 10.44 -4.04 8.26
N TYR A 232 10.24 -4.42 9.53
CA TYR A 232 9.62 -5.70 9.88
C TYR A 232 8.18 -5.78 9.37
N VAL A 233 7.37 -4.77 9.70
CA VAL A 233 5.96 -4.70 9.26
C VAL A 233 5.86 -4.61 7.74
N ALA A 234 6.71 -3.80 7.09
CA ALA A 234 6.74 -3.64 5.64
C ALA A 234 7.06 -4.97 4.94
N MET A 235 8.04 -5.73 5.44
CA MET A 235 8.38 -7.04 4.88
C MET A 235 7.20 -8.01 4.98
N LEU A 236 6.56 -8.12 6.14
CA LEU A 236 5.41 -9.02 6.32
C LEU A 236 4.27 -8.73 5.34
N ARG A 237 4.07 -7.46 4.98
CA ARG A 237 3.08 -7.07 3.97
C ARG A 237 3.46 -7.51 2.56
N GLU A 238 4.70 -7.89 2.28
CA GLU A 238 5.11 -8.45 0.97
C GLU A 238 4.52 -9.84 0.72
N SER A 239 3.97 -10.50 1.75
CA SER A 239 3.06 -11.65 1.56
C SER A 239 1.89 -11.34 0.62
N SER A 240 1.46 -10.08 0.54
CA SER A 240 0.44 -9.61 -0.41
C SER A 240 0.80 -9.86 -1.87
N VAL A 241 2.09 -9.97 -2.20
CA VAL A 241 2.57 -10.27 -3.55
C VAL A 241 2.30 -11.73 -3.92
N VAL A 242 2.42 -12.65 -2.98
CA VAL A 242 2.05 -14.06 -3.19
C VAL A 242 0.55 -14.15 -3.51
N PHE A 243 -0.29 -13.46 -2.72
CA PHE A 243 -1.72 -13.36 -3.02
C PHE A 243 -1.98 -12.67 -4.37
N GLY A 244 -1.23 -11.62 -4.69
CA GLY A 244 -1.36 -10.86 -5.93
C GLY A 244 -1.00 -11.68 -7.17
N ALA A 245 0.04 -12.51 -7.09
CA ALA A 245 0.43 -13.43 -8.16
C ALA A 245 -0.63 -14.51 -8.39
N ALA A 246 -1.16 -15.12 -7.31
CA ALA A 246 -2.23 -16.10 -7.39
C ALA A 246 -3.51 -15.50 -7.99
N ILE A 247 -3.90 -14.31 -7.54
CA ILE A 247 -5.07 -13.58 -8.05
C ILE A 247 -4.88 -13.15 -9.50
N GLY A 248 -3.70 -12.65 -9.88
CA GLY A 248 -3.38 -12.29 -11.26
C GLY A 248 -3.53 -13.47 -12.22
N TRP A 249 -3.15 -14.66 -11.77
CA TRP A 249 -3.35 -15.87 -12.54
C TRP A 249 -4.81 -16.31 -12.61
N LEU A 250 -5.48 -16.45 -11.46
CA LEU A 250 -6.81 -17.04 -11.38
C LEU A 250 -7.91 -16.09 -11.87
N VAL A 251 -7.81 -14.80 -11.54
CA VAL A 251 -8.87 -13.80 -11.80
C VAL A 251 -8.58 -12.99 -13.04
N LEU A 252 -7.34 -12.52 -13.21
CA LEU A 252 -6.95 -11.70 -14.38
C LEU A 252 -6.51 -12.55 -15.58
N LYS A 253 -6.43 -13.88 -15.42
CA LYS A 253 -6.01 -14.84 -16.46
C LYS A 253 -4.62 -14.53 -17.03
N GLU A 254 -3.74 -13.92 -16.23
CA GLU A 254 -2.35 -13.69 -16.61
C GLU A 254 -1.56 -15.02 -16.55
N PRO A 255 -0.65 -15.32 -17.49
CA PRO A 255 0.05 -16.61 -17.52
C PRO A 255 0.92 -16.81 -16.26
N PHE A 256 0.71 -17.92 -15.56
CA PHE A 256 1.50 -18.29 -14.38
C PHE A 256 2.74 -19.08 -14.78
N GLY A 257 3.83 -18.35 -15.06
CA GLY A 257 5.10 -18.96 -15.42
C GLY A 257 5.86 -19.54 -14.22
N ALA A 258 6.75 -20.49 -14.47
CA ALA A 258 7.63 -21.11 -13.46
C ALA A 258 8.41 -20.07 -12.64
N LYS A 259 8.83 -18.95 -13.26
CA LYS A 259 9.50 -17.83 -12.58
C LYS A 259 8.64 -17.25 -11.45
N ARG A 260 7.31 -17.16 -11.63
CA ARG A 260 6.40 -16.62 -10.62
C ARG A 260 6.24 -17.54 -9.42
N LEU A 261 6.21 -18.85 -9.67
CA LEU A 261 6.17 -19.86 -8.61
C LEU A 261 7.45 -19.82 -7.77
N VAL A 262 8.62 -19.83 -8.43
CA VAL A 262 9.93 -19.77 -7.75
C VAL A 262 10.08 -18.50 -6.93
N SER A 263 9.78 -17.32 -7.49
CA SER A 263 9.87 -16.07 -6.72
C SER A 263 8.87 -16.02 -5.57
N SER A 264 7.65 -16.55 -5.74
CA SER A 264 6.68 -16.64 -4.64
C SER A 264 7.19 -17.54 -3.50
N ALA A 265 7.84 -18.65 -3.84
CA ALA A 265 8.47 -19.54 -2.87
C ALA A 265 9.65 -18.86 -2.14
N VAL A 266 10.48 -18.09 -2.85
CA VAL A 266 11.59 -17.31 -2.27
C VAL A 266 11.07 -16.22 -1.33
N ILE A 267 9.99 -15.53 -1.70
CA ILE A 267 9.37 -14.52 -0.83
C ILE A 267 8.81 -15.19 0.43
N LEU A 268 8.10 -16.31 0.26
CA LEU A 268 7.53 -17.06 1.39
C LEU A 268 8.63 -17.57 2.34
N SER A 269 9.73 -18.11 1.81
CA SER A 269 10.84 -18.59 2.63
C SER A 269 11.56 -17.44 3.35
N GLY A 270 11.77 -16.30 2.68
CA GLY A 270 12.31 -15.10 3.31
C GLY A 270 11.43 -14.57 4.44
N LEU A 271 10.11 -14.58 4.25
CA LEU A 271 9.13 -14.21 5.29
C LEU A 271 9.19 -15.15 6.49
N VAL A 272 9.23 -16.46 6.25
CA VAL A 272 9.33 -17.47 7.33
C VAL A 272 10.63 -17.30 8.09
N ALA A 273 11.76 -17.13 7.39
CA ALA A 273 13.06 -16.90 8.01
C ALA A 273 13.07 -15.61 8.86
N LEU A 274 12.49 -14.52 8.37
CA LEU A 274 12.35 -13.29 9.14
C LEU A 274 11.58 -13.52 10.43
N VAL A 275 10.40 -14.13 10.34
CA VAL A 275 9.55 -14.40 11.51
C VAL A 275 10.27 -15.31 12.50
N ALA A 276 10.98 -16.34 12.02
CA ALA A 276 11.71 -17.25 12.87
C ALA A 276 12.87 -16.61 13.64
N VAL A 277 13.53 -15.58 13.06
CA VAL A 277 14.66 -14.89 13.72
C VAL A 277 14.19 -13.73 14.63
N THR A 278 12.92 -13.32 14.53
CA THR A 278 12.37 -12.16 15.26
C THR A 278 11.38 -12.52 16.36
N ILE A 279 11.03 -13.80 16.51
CA ILE A 279 10.28 -14.36 17.65
C ILE A 279 11.27 -14.74 18.75
#